data_AF-A0A1B7UV15-F1
#
_entry.id   AF-A0A1B7UV15-F1
#
_cell.length_a   1.000
_cell.length_b   1.000
_cell.length_c   1.000
_cell.angle_alpha   90.00
_cell.angle_beta   90.00
_cell.angle_gamma   90.00
#
_symmetry.space_group_name_H-M   'P 1'
#
loop_
_entity.id
_entity.type
_entity.pdbx_description
1 polymer ?
#
loop_
_entity_poly.entity_id
_entity_poly.type
_entity_poly.pdbx_seq_one_letter_code
_entity_poly.pdbx_strand_id
1 'polypeptide(L)'
;NLAIFYQSQGRYSEAEPLFLDALEMRMRLFTGDHPDVATGLNNLASLYKSQGKYSEAEPLYLEALAMSKRMLGTNHPTTITVRNNLQLLQQQLIPPPFYIRLLNNLSVVLTLLLHRVQLLIKRIIIFSWRLFRR
;
A
#
# COMPACT_ATOMS: atom_id res chain seq x y z
N ASN A 1 -16.76 7.48 -15.11
CA ASN A 1 -16.66 6.03 -15.39
C ASN A 1 -15.62 5.70 -16.46
N LEU A 2 -15.58 6.41 -17.60
CA LEU A 2 -14.56 6.18 -18.65
C LEU A 2 -13.10 6.31 -18.14
N ALA A 3 -12.81 7.32 -17.32
CA ALA A 3 -11.48 7.51 -16.73
C ALA A 3 -11.01 6.29 -15.90
N ILE A 4 -11.90 5.71 -15.10
CA ILE A 4 -11.63 4.52 -14.29
C ILE A 4 -11.37 3.31 -15.19
N PHE A 5 -12.12 3.18 -16.29
CA PHE A 5 -11.89 2.13 -17.28
C PHE A 5 -10.49 2.24 -17.90
N TYR A 6 -10.10 3.42 -18.39
CA TYR A 6 -8.73 3.63 -18.91
C TYR A 6 -7.64 3.41 -17.86
N GLN A 7 -7.86 3.86 -16.62
CA GLN A 7 -6.94 3.58 -15.51
C GLN A 7 -6.75 2.07 -15.29
N SER A 8 -7.83 1.28 -15.30
CA SER A 8 -7.77 -0.17 -15.12
C SER A 8 -7.00 -0.89 -16.24
N GLN A 9 -6.93 -0.30 -17.43
CA GLN A 9 -6.14 -0.77 -18.57
C GLN A 9 -4.69 -0.26 -18.57
N GLY A 10 -4.28 0.53 -17.57
CA GLY A 10 -2.96 1.18 -17.55
C GLY A 10 -2.82 2.35 -18.52
N ARG A 11 -3.92 2.80 -19.15
CA ARG A 11 -3.95 3.91 -20.12
C ARG A 11 -4.06 5.25 -19.40
N TYR A 12 -3.03 5.57 -18.63
CA TYR A 12 -3.06 6.69 -17.69
C TYR A 12 -3.15 8.06 -18.36
N SER A 13 -2.48 8.22 -19.51
CA SER A 13 -2.53 9.46 -20.31
C SER A 13 -3.93 9.80 -20.82
N GLU A 14 -4.79 8.81 -21.01
CA GLU A 14 -6.19 9.00 -21.41
C GLU A 14 -7.11 9.18 -20.20
N ALA A 15 -6.77 8.58 -19.06
CA ALA A 15 -7.55 8.71 -17.83
C ALA A 15 -7.37 10.08 -17.14
N GLU A 16 -6.15 10.62 -17.16
CA GLU A 16 -5.77 11.86 -16.47
C GLU A 16 -6.63 13.09 -16.84
N PRO A 17 -6.76 13.47 -18.13
CA PRO A 17 -7.58 14.62 -18.50
C PRO A 17 -9.04 14.42 -18.08
N LEU A 18 -9.58 13.20 -18.19
CA LEU A 18 -10.96 12.91 -17.80
C LEU A 18 -11.19 13.04 -16.29
N PHE A 19 -10.20 12.69 -15.46
CA PHE A 19 -10.31 12.92 -14.01
C PHE A 19 -10.18 14.40 -13.66
N LEU A 20 -9.30 15.15 -14.33
CA LEU A 20 -9.13 16.59 -14.15
C LEU A 20 -10.41 17.36 -14.53
N ASP A 21 -10.95 17.11 -15.73
CA ASP A 21 -12.18 17.75 -16.22
C ASP A 21 -13.36 17.47 -15.28
N ALA A 22 -13.49 16.22 -14.82
CA ALA A 22 -14.55 15.84 -13.88
C ALA A 22 -14.38 16.49 -12.51
N LEU A 23 -13.15 16.66 -12.02
CA LEU A 23 -12.88 17.35 -10.76
C LEU A 23 -13.20 18.85 -10.89
N GLU A 24 -12.74 19.48 -11.97
CA GLU A 24 -13.01 20.89 -12.24
C GLU A 24 -14.52 21.18 -12.34
N MET A 25 -15.27 20.34 -13.06
CA MET A 25 -16.72 20.47 -13.16
C MET A 25 -17.39 20.41 -11.77
N ARG A 26 -16.96 19.48 -10.91
CA ARG A 26 -17.50 19.36 -9.54
C ARG A 26 -17.15 20.57 -8.68
N MET A 27 -15.93 21.08 -8.78
CA MET A 27 -15.51 22.29 -8.06
C MET A 27 -16.27 23.54 -8.51
N ARG A 28 -16.68 23.60 -9.78
CA ARG A 28 -17.55 24.67 -10.30
C ARG A 28 -19.00 24.51 -9.84
N LEU A 29 -19.49 23.27 -9.77
CA LEU A 29 -20.88 22.98 -9.39
C LEU A 29 -21.12 23.15 -7.88
N PHE A 30 -20.14 22.77 -7.06
CA PHE A 30 -20.26 22.79 -5.61
C PHE A 30 -19.30 23.82 -5.01
N THR A 31 -19.87 24.86 -4.38
CA THR A 31 -19.09 25.86 -3.66
C THR A 31 -18.69 25.32 -2.29
N GLY A 32 -17.42 24.95 -2.13
CA GLY A 32 -16.86 24.46 -0.87
C GLY A 32 -16.77 22.94 -0.79
N ASP A 33 -16.89 22.40 0.42
CA ASP A 33 -16.79 20.96 0.65
C ASP A 33 -17.97 20.22 0.03
N HIS A 34 -17.69 19.21 -0.80
CA HIS A 34 -18.69 18.29 -1.33
C HIS A 34 -18.19 16.85 -1.44
N PRO A 35 -19.00 15.80 -1.14
CA PRO A 35 -18.53 14.42 -1.19
C PRO A 35 -18.07 14.00 -2.60
N ASP A 36 -18.65 14.60 -3.64
CA ASP A 36 -18.22 14.35 -5.02
C ASP A 36 -16.85 14.98 -5.33
N VAL A 37 -16.55 16.16 -4.75
CA VAL A 37 -15.22 16.78 -4.89
C VAL A 37 -14.18 15.92 -4.17
N ALA A 38 -14.46 15.47 -2.94
CA ALA A 38 -13.59 14.55 -2.22
C ALA A 38 -13.37 13.23 -2.98
N THR A 39 -14.42 12.69 -3.60
CA THR A 39 -14.32 11.48 -4.44
C THR A 39 -13.49 11.74 -5.70
N GLY A 40 -13.63 12.91 -6.32
CA GLY A 40 -12.82 13.33 -7.47
C GLY A 40 -11.34 13.42 -7.12
N LEU A 41 -11.00 14.10 -6.03
CA LEU A 41 -9.64 14.22 -5.50
C LEU A 41 -9.03 12.84 -5.22
N ASN A 42 -9.77 11.95 -4.54
CA ASN A 42 -9.33 10.59 -4.26
C ASN A 42 -9.06 9.78 -5.54
N ASN A 43 -9.87 9.95 -6.59
CA ASN A 43 -9.69 9.23 -7.84
C ASN A 43 -8.46 9.72 -8.61
N LEU A 44 -8.25 11.05 -8.67
CA LEU A 44 -7.05 11.62 -9.28
C LEU A 44 -5.77 11.20 -8.53
N ALA A 45 -5.82 11.20 -7.19
CA ALA A 45 -4.74 10.69 -6.36
C ALA A 45 -4.46 9.19 -6.63
N SER A 46 -5.50 8.39 -6.80
CA SER A 46 -5.38 6.97 -7.16
C SER A 46 -4.72 6.76 -8.53
N LEU A 47 -5.06 7.60 -9.51
CA LEU A 47 -4.40 7.58 -10.81
C LEU A 47 -2.90 7.88 -10.66
N TYR A 48 -2.52 8.94 -9.96
CA TYR A 48 -1.11 9.28 -9.75
C TYR A 48 -0.35 8.21 -8.97
N LYS A 49 -0.98 7.60 -7.95
CA LYS A 49 -0.42 6.43 -7.25
C LYS A 49 -0.13 5.28 -8.21
N SER A 50 -1.07 4.96 -9.12
CA SER A 50 -0.88 3.91 -10.14
C SER A 50 0.24 4.22 -11.14
N GLN A 51 0.56 5.50 -11.34
CA GLN A 51 1.70 5.95 -12.16
C GLN A 51 3.04 5.98 -11.39
N GLY A 52 3.04 5.72 -10.07
CA GLY A 52 4.23 5.90 -9.23
C GLY A 52 4.52 7.36 -8.85
N LYS A 53 3.63 8.29 -9.20
CA LYS A 53 3.71 9.73 -8.88
C LYS A 53 3.21 10.00 -7.45
N TYR A 54 3.93 9.47 -6.46
CA TYR A 54 3.46 9.49 -5.07
C TYR A 54 3.44 10.89 -4.45
N SER A 55 4.41 11.74 -4.81
CA SER A 55 4.49 13.14 -4.37
C SER A 55 3.28 13.97 -4.80
N GLU A 56 2.71 13.66 -5.96
CA GLU A 56 1.55 14.34 -6.54
C GLU A 56 0.23 13.77 -5.98
N ALA A 57 0.21 12.48 -5.63
CA ALA A 57 -0.96 11.80 -5.09
C ALA A 57 -1.21 12.11 -3.60
N GLU A 58 -0.16 12.23 -2.78
CA GLU A 58 -0.29 12.46 -1.34
C GLU A 58 -1.12 13.70 -0.96
N PRO A 59 -0.85 14.91 -1.49
CA PRO A 59 -1.62 16.10 -1.12
C PRO A 59 -3.10 15.96 -1.48
N LEU A 60 -3.41 15.34 -2.62
CA LEU A 60 -4.78 15.11 -3.07
C LEU A 60 -5.54 14.14 -2.14
N TYR A 61 -4.90 13.08 -1.67
CA TYR A 61 -5.50 12.18 -0.68
C TYR A 61 -5.72 12.88 0.66
N LEU A 62 -4.77 13.70 1.12
CA LEU A 62 -4.89 14.46 2.36
C LEU A 62 -6.08 15.43 2.30
N GLU A 63 -6.23 16.14 1.18
CA GLU A 63 -7.35 17.06 0.95
C GLU A 63 -8.69 16.31 0.91
N ALA A 64 -8.77 15.22 0.13
CA ALA A 64 -9.95 14.36 0.06
C ALA A 64 -10.35 13.81 1.43
N LEU A 65 -9.36 13.44 2.26
CA LEU A 65 -9.58 12.90 3.59
C LEU A 65 -10.09 13.97 4.55
N ALA A 66 -9.50 15.17 4.51
CA ALA A 66 -9.91 16.30 5.33
C ALA A 66 -11.36 16.70 5.01
N MET A 67 -11.69 16.82 3.72
CA MET A 67 -13.05 17.11 3.26
C MET A 67 -14.03 16.01 3.68
N SER A 68 -13.71 14.74 3.42
CA SER A 68 -14.57 13.60 3.80
C SER A 68 -14.82 13.55 5.32
N LYS A 69 -13.80 13.84 6.14
CA LYS A 69 -13.96 13.91 7.60
C LYS A 69 -14.93 15.01 8.04
N ARG A 70 -14.82 16.22 7.45
CA ARG A 70 -15.69 17.36 7.79
C ARG A 70 -17.15 17.10 7.41
N MET A 71 -17.39 16.45 6.27
CA MET A 71 -18.74 16.26 5.74
C MET A 71 -19.45 15.00 6.22
N LEU A 72 -18.73 13.88 6.27
CA LEU A 72 -19.31 12.55 6.43
C LEU A 72 -18.94 11.91 7.77
N GLY A 73 -17.95 12.46 8.46
CA GLY A 73 -17.39 11.90 9.68
C GLY A 73 -16.33 10.83 9.43
N THR A 74 -15.63 10.45 10.50
CA THR A 74 -14.44 9.58 10.45
C THR A 74 -14.73 8.13 10.08
N ASN A 75 -15.94 7.64 10.38
CA ASN A 75 -16.32 6.23 10.18
C ASN A 75 -17.16 6.00 8.93
N HIS A 76 -17.43 7.04 8.14
CA HIS A 76 -18.16 6.89 6.89
C HIS A 76 -17.35 6.04 5.90
N PRO A 77 -18.00 5.17 5.10
CA PRO A 77 -17.32 4.33 4.11
C PRO A 77 -16.36 5.10 3.20
N THR A 78 -16.79 6.24 2.64
CA THR A 78 -15.92 7.11 1.82
C THR A 78 -14.68 7.56 2.56
N THR A 79 -14.82 8.05 3.80
CA THR A 79 -13.68 8.49 4.62
C THR A 79 -12.71 7.34 4.91
N ILE A 80 -13.22 6.13 5.13
CA ILE A 80 -12.41 4.91 5.31
C ILE A 80 -11.68 4.57 4.01
N THR A 81 -12.36 4.60 2.87
CA THR A 81 -11.74 4.32 1.56
C THR A 81 -10.59 5.28 1.27
N VAL A 82 -10.80 6.59 1.43
CA VAL A 82 -9.74 7.60 1.20
C VAL A 82 -8.57 7.38 2.15
N ARG A 83 -8.83 7.11 3.45
CA ARG A 83 -7.79 6.81 4.44
C ARG A 83 -6.98 5.58 4.05
N ASN A 84 -7.64 4.50 3.64
CA ASN A 84 -6.97 3.26 3.23
C ASN A 84 -6.09 3.51 2.01
N ASN A 85 -6.56 4.29 1.03
CA ASN A 85 -5.78 4.64 -0.15
C ASN A 85 -4.55 5.48 0.20
N LEU A 86 -4.68 6.46 1.10
CA LEU A 86 -3.57 7.25 1.62
C LEU A 86 -2.55 6.37 2.36
N GLN A 87 -3.02 5.47 3.23
CA GLN A 87 -2.15 4.56 3.97
C GLN A 87 -1.38 3.62 3.04
N LEU A 88 -2.04 3.10 2.00
CA LEU A 88 -1.38 2.29 0.97
C LEU A 88 -0.30 3.09 0.22
N LEU A 89 -0.56 4.36 -0.10
CA LEU A 89 0.43 5.23 -0.71
C LEU A 89 1.61 5.49 0.24
N GLN A 90 1.36 5.75 1.51
CA GLN A 90 2.42 6.00 2.51
C GLN A 90 3.30 4.76 2.73
N GLN A 91 2.74 3.56 2.65
CA GLN A 91 3.52 2.31 2.66
C GLN A 91 4.44 2.17 1.44
N GLN A 92 4.15 2.84 0.32
CA GLN A 92 5.04 2.87 -0.85
C GLN A 92 6.10 3.97 -0.75
N LEU A 93 5.78 5.11 -0.11
CA LEU A 93 6.72 6.19 0.16
C LEU A 93 7.78 5.80 1.20
N ILE A 94 7.43 4.95 2.16
CA ILE A 94 8.36 4.39 3.14
C ILE A 94 8.92 3.10 2.53
N PRO A 95 10.19 3.04 2.05
CA PRO A 95 10.77 1.74 1.75
C PRO A 95 10.67 0.92 3.04
N PRO A 96 10.17 -0.35 3.02
CA PRO A 96 10.29 -1.21 4.18
C PRO A 96 11.74 -1.11 4.62
N PRO A 97 12.05 -0.81 5.91
CA PRO A 97 13.43 -0.64 6.32
C PRO A 97 14.15 -1.85 5.78
N PHE A 98 15.13 -1.64 4.91
CA PHE A 98 15.86 -2.72 4.25
C PHE A 98 16.27 -3.79 5.29
N TYR A 99 16.57 -3.30 6.50
CA TYR A 99 16.79 -4.02 7.73
C TYR A 99 15.68 -5.01 8.15
N ILE A 100 14.38 -4.72 8.06
CA ILE A 100 13.31 -5.70 8.41
C ILE A 100 13.34 -6.90 7.47
N ARG A 101 13.50 -6.67 6.15
CA ARG A 101 13.60 -7.75 5.16
C ARG A 101 14.89 -8.55 5.34
N LEU A 102 15.99 -7.86 5.60
CA LEU A 102 17.29 -8.47 5.89
C LEU A 102 17.27 -9.28 7.19
N LEU A 103 16.69 -8.75 8.27
CA LEU A 103 16.57 -9.41 9.58
C LEU A 103 15.70 -10.66 9.50
N ASN A 104 14.57 -10.61 8.77
CA ASN A 104 13.74 -11.80 8.55
C ASN A 104 14.50 -12.87 7.75
N ASN A 105 15.23 -12.48 6.69
CA ASN A 105 16.06 -13.42 5.94
C ASN A 105 17.19 -14.02 6.80
N LEU A 106 17.88 -13.19 7.58
CA LEU A 106 18.95 -13.63 8.49
C LEU A 106 18.40 -14.57 9.57
N SER A 107 17.23 -14.27 10.15
CA SER A 107 16.57 -15.11 11.14
C SER A 107 16.25 -16.49 10.55
N VAL A 108 15.67 -16.55 9.36
CA VAL A 108 15.33 -17.82 8.69
C VAL A 108 16.59 -18.65 8.41
N VAL A 109 17.66 -18.02 7.90
CA VAL A 109 18.95 -18.68 7.66
C VAL A 109 19.55 -19.20 8.95
N LEU A 110 19.54 -18.41 10.02
CA LEU A 110 20.05 -18.80 11.34
C LEU A 110 19.27 -19.99 11.92
N THR A 111 17.94 -19.98 11.85
CA THR A 111 17.10 -21.09 12.32
C THR A 111 17.39 -22.39 11.56
N LEU A 112 17.55 -22.32 10.23
CA LEU A 112 17.89 -23.49 9.42
C LEU A 112 19.28 -24.05 9.75
N LEU A 113 20.27 -23.16 9.98
CA LEU A 113 21.61 -23.56 10.38
C LEU A 113 21.61 -24.23 11.76
N LEU A 114 20.93 -23.63 12.74
CA LEU A 114 20.79 -24.22 14.08
C LEU A 114 20.11 -25.58 14.04
N HIS A 115 19.05 -25.74 13.25
CA HIS A 115 18.37 -27.02 13.09
C HIS A 115 19.27 -28.07 12.44
N ARG A 116 20.05 -27.71 11.41
CA ARG A 116 21.03 -28.61 10.78
C ARG A 116 22.13 -29.06 11.75
N VAL A 117 22.65 -28.13 12.55
CA VAL A 117 23.65 -28.45 13.59
C VAL A 117 23.05 -29.43 14.61
N GLN A 118 21.83 -29.20 15.08
CA GLN A 118 21.18 -30.09 16.03
C GLN A 118 20.94 -31.51 15.47
N LEU A 119 20.60 -31.63 14.18
CA LEU A 119 20.48 -32.92 13.50
C LEU A 119 21.83 -33.64 13.39
N LEU A 120 22.91 -32.92 13.08
CA LEU A 120 24.26 -33.48 13.04
C LEU A 120 24.70 -34.01 14.41
N ILE A 121 24.48 -33.22 15.47
CA ILE A 121 24.77 -33.63 16.85
C ILE A 121 23.99 -34.91 17.20
N LYS A 122 22.68 -34.96 16.91
CA LYS A 122 21.87 -36.17 17.14
C LYS A 122 22.42 -37.38 16.37
N ARG A 123 22.83 -37.22 15.11
CA ARG A 123 23.42 -38.30 14.29
C ARG A 123 24.73 -38.81 14.89
N ILE A 124 25.61 -37.92 15.34
CA ILE A 124 26.87 -38.27 15.98
C ILE A 124 26.61 -39.08 17.26
N ILE A 125 25.71 -38.59 18.14
CA ILE A 125 25.37 -39.29 19.38
C ILE A 125 24.82 -40.69 19.10
N ILE A 126 23.90 -40.84 18.14
CA ILE A 126 23.33 -42.14 17.75
C ILE A 126 24.43 -43.08 17.19
N PHE A 127 25.35 -42.55 16.38
CA PHE A 127 26.45 -43.32 15.81
C PHE A 127 27.44 -43.77 16.89
N SER A 128 27.88 -42.87 17.78
CA SER A 128 28.76 -43.17 18.89
C SER A 128 28.17 -44.23 19.84
N TRP A 129 26.87 -44.13 20.12
CA TRP A 129 26.17 -45.11 20.96
C TRP A 129 26.05 -46.49 20.28
N ARG A 130 25.85 -46.54 18.96
CA ARG A 130 25.87 -47.80 18.19
C ARG A 130 27.26 -48.44 18.15
N LEU A 131 28.32 -47.63 18.09
CA LEU A 131 29.70 -48.12 18.09
C LEU A 131 30.09 -48.71 19.45
N PHE A 132 29.67 -48.08 20.55
CA PHE A 132 29.98 -48.55 21.91
C PHE A 132 29.17 -49.79 22.36
N ARG A 133 28.05 -50.08 21.68
CA ARG A 133 27.21 -51.28 21.94
C ARG A 133 27.60 -52.51 21.11
N ARG A 134 28.63 -52.43 20.26
CA ARG A 134 29.23 -53.57 19.56
C ARG A 134 30.49 -54.01 20.29
#